data_AF-A0A349N440-F1
#
_entry.id   AF-A0A349N440-F1
#
_cell.length_a   1.000
_cell.length_b   1.000
_cell.length_c   1.000
_cell.angle_alpha   90.00
_cell.angle_beta   90.00
_cell.angle_gamma   90.00
#
_symmetry.space_group_name_H-M   'P 1'
#
loop_
_entity.id
_entity.type
_entity.pdbx_description
1 polymer ?
#
loop_
_entity_poly.entity_id
_entity_poly.type
_entity_poly.pdbx_seq_one_letter_code
_entity_poly.pdbx_strand_id
1 'polypeptide(L)'
;AKKRDIILQFLIEAVILSGVGGLIGVVLGIIIPFVISAIWGMTTIVTPLAPMLAFTISGAIGVVFGIYPSMRAADMDPVEALRHE
;
A
#
# COMPACT_ATOMS: atom_id res chain seq x y z
N ALA A 1 17.58 17.02 -10.85
CA ALA A 1 17.55 15.67 -10.25
C ALA A 1 17.72 14.64 -11.36
N LYS A 2 18.46 13.55 -11.14
CA LYS A 2 18.54 12.46 -12.14
C LYS A 2 17.22 11.69 -12.15
N LYS A 3 16.81 11.11 -13.28
CA LYS A 3 15.60 10.25 -13.39
C LYS A 3 15.49 9.26 -12.22
N ARG A 4 16.62 8.69 -11.82
CA ARG A 4 16.75 7.72 -10.73
C ARG A 4 16.35 8.26 -9.36
N ASP A 5 16.55 9.55 -9.08
CA ASP A 5 16.20 10.18 -7.80
C ASP A 5 14.67 10.30 -7.66
N ILE A 6 13.99 10.63 -8.75
CA ILE A 6 12.51 10.73 -8.81
C ILE A 6 11.89 9.34 -8.64
N ILE A 7 12.42 8.32 -9.30
CA ILE A 7 11.96 6.93 -9.12
C ILE A 7 12.07 6.51 -7.66
N LEU A 8 13.23 6.76 -7.04
CA LEU A 8 13.47 6.37 -5.65
C LEU A 8 12.54 7.09 -4.67
N GLN A 9 12.28 8.39 -4.87
CA GLN A 9 11.36 9.14 -4.01
C GLN A 9 9.94 8.57 -4.05
N PHE A 10 9.37 8.39 -5.25
CA PHE A 10 8.03 7.84 -5.41
C PHE A 10 7.93 6.39 -4.92
N LEU A 11 8.98 5.60 -5.14
CA LEU A 11 9.03 4.22 -4.63
C LEU A 11 9.03 4.18 -3.11
N ILE A 12 9.82 5.04 -2.46
CA ILE A 12 9.86 5.14 -0.99
C ILE A 12 8.49 5.58 -0.45
N GLU A 13 7.86 6.59 -1.05
CA GLU A 13 6.52 7.02 -0.66
C GLU A 13 5.50 5.89 -0.81
N ALA A 14 5.49 5.17 -1.93
CA ALA A 14 4.58 4.05 -2.16
C ALA A 14 4.79 2.89 -1.16
N VAL A 15 6.05 2.57 -0.84
CA VAL A 15 6.38 1.54 0.16
C VAL A 15 5.94 1.96 1.56
N ILE A 16 6.17 3.22 1.94
CA ILE A 16 5.72 3.74 3.24
C ILE A 16 4.18 3.74 3.32
N LEU A 17 3.50 4.25 2.28
CA LEU A 17 2.04 4.33 2.25
C LEU A 17 1.39 2.95 2.32
N SER A 18 1.91 1.99 1.54
CA SER A 18 1.41 0.60 1.56
C SER A 18 1.74 -0.13 2.85
N GLY A 19 2.92 0.11 3.44
CA GLY A 19 3.29 -0.45 4.75
C GLY A 19 2.38 0.06 5.87
N VAL A 20 2.13 1.38 5.92
CA VAL A 20 1.24 2.01 6.90
C VAL A 20 -0.21 1.55 6.69
N GLY A 21 -0.69 1.54 5.44
CA GLY A 21 -2.03 1.06 5.11
C GLY A 21 -2.22 -0.42 5.44
N GLY A 22 -1.23 -1.27 5.17
CA GLY A 22 -1.23 -2.69 5.51
C GLY A 22 -1.26 -2.92 7.02
N LEU A 23 -0.49 -2.15 7.80
CA LEU A 23 -0.50 -2.22 9.26
C LEU A 23 -1.87 -1.82 9.83
N ILE A 24 -2.44 -0.72 9.36
CA ILE A 24 -3.79 -0.28 9.74
C ILE A 24 -4.83 -1.35 9.38
N GLY A 25 -4.72 -1.94 8.19
CA GLY A 25 -5.60 -3.02 7.74
C GLY A 25 -5.53 -4.26 8.63
N VAL A 26 -4.33 -4.68 9.06
CA VAL A 26 -4.15 -5.81 10.00
C VAL A 26 -4.77 -5.50 11.35
N VAL A 27 -4.52 -4.31 11.90
CA VAL A 27 -5.09 -3.87 13.18
C VAL A 27 -6.62 -3.88 13.13
N LEU A 28 -7.21 -3.28 12.09
CA LEU A 28 -8.66 -3.27 11.90
C LEU A 28 -9.21 -4.68 11.66
N GLY A 29 -8.51 -5.51 10.89
CA GLY A 29 -8.87 -6.90 10.61
C GLY A 29 -8.89 -7.79 11.84
N ILE A 30 -8.15 -7.43 12.90
CA ILE A 30 -8.20 -8.12 14.20
C ILE A 30 -9.29 -7.50 15.10
N ILE A 31 -9.40 -6.18 15.16
CA ILE A 31 -10.30 -5.50 16.09
C ILE A 31 -11.78 -5.67 15.69
N ILE A 32 -12.13 -5.51 14.41
CA ILE A 32 -13.52 -5.57 13.93
C ILE A 32 -14.20 -6.90 14.29
N PRO A 33 -13.60 -8.07 14.05
CA PRO A 33 -14.16 -9.37 14.47
C PRO A 33 -14.43 -9.47 15.97
N PHE A 34 -13.52 -8.95 16.80
CA PHE A 34 -13.65 -8.95 18.26
C PHE A 34 -14.79 -8.06 18.72
N VAL A 35 -14.91 -6.86 18.14
CA VAL A 35 -16.01 -5.95 18.43
C VAL A 35 -17.33 -6.62 18.05
N ILE A 36 -17.47 -7.14 16.83
CA ILE A 36 -18.69 -7.84 16.36
C ILE A 36 -19.05 -9.02 17.28
N SER A 37 -18.06 -9.81 17.70
CA SER A 37 -18.27 -10.93 18.61
C SER A 37 -18.82 -10.47 19.97
N ALA A 38 -18.32 -9.35 20.51
CA ALA A 38 -18.76 -8.80 21.78
C ALA A 38 -20.19 -8.22 21.76
N ILE A 39 -20.62 -7.61 20.65
CA ILE A 39 -21.97 -7.02 20.52
C ILE A 39 -23.04 -8.04 20.13
N TRP A 40 -22.71 -9.03 19.28
CA TRP A 40 -23.68 -9.96 18.71
C TRP A 40 -23.57 -11.39 19.23
N GLY A 41 -22.59 -11.69 20.10
CA GLY A 41 -22.41 -13.02 20.68
C GLY A 41 -22.02 -14.12 19.69
N MET A 42 -21.59 -13.75 18.47
CA MET A 42 -21.10 -14.69 17.47
C MET A 42 -19.65 -15.09 17.76
N THR A 43 -19.34 -16.39 17.68
CA THR A 43 -17.97 -16.89 17.79
C THR A 43 -17.21 -16.60 16.50
N THR A 44 -16.49 -15.48 16.46
CA THR A 44 -15.68 -15.14 15.29
C THR A 44 -14.34 -15.85 15.36
N ILE A 45 -14.09 -16.76 14.42
CA ILE A 45 -12.82 -17.48 14.31
C ILE A 45 -11.90 -16.66 13.39
N VAL A 46 -10.91 -15.99 13.98
CA VAL A 46 -9.89 -15.26 13.23
C VAL A 46 -8.72 -16.20 12.97
N THR A 47 -8.64 -16.73 11.75
CA THR A 47 -7.52 -17.59 11.34
C THR A 47 -6.28 -16.74 11.04
N PRO A 48 -5.10 -17.02 11.62
CA PRO A 48 -3.89 -16.21 11.41
C PRO A 48 -3.45 -16.08 9.94
N LEU A 49 -3.86 -17.03 9.09
CA LEU A 49 -3.62 -17.02 7.66
C LEU A 49 -4.26 -15.82 6.95
N ALA A 50 -5.45 -15.38 7.39
CA ALA A 50 -6.18 -14.31 6.72
C ALA A 50 -5.49 -12.94 6.87
N PRO A 51 -5.09 -12.49 8.09
CA PRO A 51 -4.29 -11.28 8.25
C PRO A 51 -2.94 -11.34 7.50
N MET A 52 -2.27 -12.50 7.51
CA MET A 52 -1.01 -12.67 6.76
C MET A 52 -1.22 -12.49 5.26
N LEU A 53 -2.22 -13.15 4.67
CA LEU A 53 -2.53 -13.01 3.25
C LEU A 53 -2.92 -11.57 2.89
N ALA A 54 -3.76 -10.94 3.71
CA ALA A 54 -4.17 -9.54 3.50
C ALA A 54 -2.98 -8.57 3.52
N PHE A 55 -2.06 -8.72 4.49
CA PHE A 55 -0.85 -7.91 4.57
C PHE A 55 0.07 -8.13 3.35
N THR A 56 0.24 -9.39 2.95
CA THR A 56 1.10 -9.74 1.80
C THR A 56 0.54 -9.17 0.49
N ILE A 57 -0.77 -9.27 0.27
CA ILE A 57 -1.44 -8.71 -0.90
C ILE A 57 -1.35 -7.17 -0.89
N SER A 58 -1.57 -6.52 0.26
CA SER A 58 -1.45 -5.07 0.40
C SER A 58 -0.04 -4.58 0.04
N GLY A 59 1.00 -5.24 0.55
CA GLY A 59 2.39 -4.93 0.20
C GLY A 59 2.70 -5.17 -1.28
N ALA A 60 2.23 -6.28 -1.86
CA ALA A 60 2.43 -6.58 -3.28
C ALA A 60 1.78 -5.52 -4.19
N ILE A 61 0.54 -5.12 -3.89
CA ILE A 61 -0.16 -4.05 -4.61
C ILE A 61 0.63 -2.73 -4.46
N GLY A 62 1.06 -2.38 -3.25
CA GLY A 62 1.85 -1.18 -3.00
C GLY A 62 3.15 -1.11 -3.79
N VAL A 63 3.87 -2.22 -3.89
CA VAL A 63 5.12 -2.31 -4.67
C VAL A 63 4.84 -2.21 -6.17
N VAL A 64 3.86 -2.96 -6.69
CA VAL A 64 3.52 -2.97 -8.12
C VAL A 64 3.05 -1.57 -8.57
N PHE A 65 2.12 -0.98 -7.83
CA PHE A 65 1.62 0.38 -8.11
C PHE A 65 2.60 1.48 -7.70
N GLY A 66 3.67 1.20 -6.96
CA GLY A 66 4.75 2.14 -6.71
C GLY A 66 5.76 2.19 -7.85
N ILE A 67 6.17 1.02 -8.36
CA ILE A 67 7.19 0.88 -9.41
C ILE A 67 6.66 1.33 -10.77
N TYR A 68 5.46 0.91 -11.16
CA TYR A 68 4.92 1.20 -12.50
C TYR A 68 4.78 2.71 -12.81
N PRO A 69 4.11 3.54 -11.98
CA PRO A 69 3.99 4.97 -12.27
C PRO A 69 5.31 5.72 -12.06
N SER A 70 6.17 5.29 -11.14
CA SER A 70 7.47 5.95 -10.93
C SER A 70 8.42 5.77 -12.11
N MET A 71 8.43 4.58 -12.73
CA MET A 71 9.11 4.37 -14.02
C MET A 71 8.53 5.28 -15.11
N ARG A 72 7.20 5.37 -15.20
CA ARG A 72 6.53 6.21 -16.19
C ARG A 72 6.82 7.70 -16.01
N ALA A 73 6.85 8.19 -14.77
CA ALA A 73 7.18 9.57 -14.44
C ALA A 73 8.65 9.90 -14.72
N ALA A 74 9.55 8.96 -14.46
CA ALA A 74 10.95 9.14 -14.75
C ALA A 74 11.26 9.14 -16.24
N ASP A 75 10.45 8.48 -17.06
CA ASP A 75 10.62 8.50 -18.51
C ASP A 75 9.98 9.69 -19.24
N MET A 76 9.23 10.54 -18.53
CA MET A 76 8.73 11.79 -19.11
C MET A 76 9.87 12.73 -19.49
N ASP A 77 9.79 13.28 -20.71
CA ASP A 77 10.71 14.29 -21.17
C ASP A 77 10.50 15.59 -20.37
N PRO A 78 11.52 16.14 -19.70
CA PRO A 78 11.38 17.35 -18.89
C PRO A 78 10.89 18.55 -19.70
N VAL A 79 11.15 18.58 -21.01
CA VAL A 79 10.64 19.63 -21.91
C VAL A 79 9.11 19.50 -22.08
N GLU A 80 8.59 18.28 -22.12
CA GLU A 80 7.16 18.02 -22.25
C GLU A 80 6.41 18.22 -20.93
N ALA A 81 7.06 17.97 -19.80
CA ALA A 81 6.52 18.26 -18.47
C ALA A 81 6.36 19.78 -18.21
N LEU A 82 7.28 20.61 -18.68
CA LEU A 82 7.21 22.08 -18.56
C LEU A 82 6.27 22.74 -19.57
N ARG A 83 5.96 22.05 -20.67
CA ARG A 83 5.11 22.58 -21.75
C ARG A 83 3.61 22.36 -21.51
N HIS A 84 3.26 21.60 -20.48
CA HIS A 84 1.90 21.39 -20.01
C HIS A 84 1.56 22.23 -18.75
N GLU A 85 2.40 23.22 -18.41
CA GLU A 85 1.96 24.39 -17.64
C GLU A 85 1.25 25.42 -18.53
#